data_AF-A0A354R842-F1
#
_entry.id   AF-A0A354R842-F1
#
_cell.length_a   1.000
_cell.length_b   1.000
_cell.length_c   1.000
_cell.angle_alpha   90.00
_cell.angle_beta   90.00
_cell.angle_gamma   90.00
#
_symmetry.space_group_name_H-M   'P 1'
#
loop_
_entity.id
_entity.type
_entity.pdbx_description
1 polymer ?
#
loop_
_entity_poly.entity_id
_entity_poly.type
_entity_poly.pdbx_seq_one_letter_code
_entity_poly.pdbx_strand_id
1 'polypeptide(L)'
;MQGLEAAGYTPLFARLLAQRGVTAPDAADWFAPSVRNLRTPDAWPVLGRIADEILAFAQKGAPIVVFGDYDCDGVSATAILALAIRAVPGARVRPFLPERLTEGYGMQEPSVARMRRENPDVALVVTVDNG
;
A
#
# COMPACT_ATOMS: atom_id res chain seq x y z
N MET A 1 -32.10 -8.72 5.10
CA MET A 1 -32.59 -8.94 6.47
C MET A 1 -33.08 -10.37 6.66
N GLN A 2 -34.16 -10.80 5.97
CA GLN A 2 -34.69 -12.18 6.07
C GLN A 2 -33.64 -13.28 5.84
N GLY A 3 -32.74 -13.12 4.87
CA GLY A 3 -31.67 -14.10 4.62
C GLY A 3 -30.63 -14.23 5.75
N LEU A 4 -30.34 -13.15 6.48
CA LEU A 4 -29.37 -13.17 7.59
C LEU A 4 -29.98 -13.79 8.84
N GLU A 5 -31.26 -13.51 9.12
CA GLU A 5 -31.96 -14.16 10.23
C GLU A 5 -32.11 -15.66 9.98
N ALA A 6 -32.42 -16.06 8.74
CA ALA A 6 -32.44 -17.47 8.33
C ALA A 6 -31.06 -18.16 8.44
N ALA A 7 -29.97 -17.40 8.32
CA ALA A 7 -28.61 -17.87 8.53
C ALA A 7 -28.21 -17.97 10.03
N GLY A 8 -29.14 -17.70 10.96
CA GLY A 8 -28.95 -17.87 12.40
C GLY A 8 -28.49 -16.61 13.14
N TYR A 9 -28.40 -15.46 12.46
CA TYR A 9 -28.09 -14.19 13.12
C TYR A 9 -29.33 -13.61 13.80
N THR A 10 -29.16 -13.02 15.00
CA THR A 10 -30.28 -12.36 15.70
C THR A 10 -30.82 -11.18 14.88
N PRO A 11 -32.10 -10.78 15.04
CA PRO A 11 -32.67 -9.67 14.28
C PRO A 11 -31.87 -8.37 14.38
N LEU A 12 -31.27 -8.10 15.54
CA LEU A 12 -30.37 -6.95 15.73
C LEU A 12 -29.10 -7.08 14.89
N PHE A 13 -28.40 -8.23 14.95
CA PHE A 13 -27.19 -8.47 14.15
C PHE A 13 -27.48 -8.47 12.65
N ALA A 14 -28.57 -9.12 12.22
CA ALA A 14 -29.01 -9.15 10.84
C ALA A 14 -29.28 -7.74 10.29
N ARG A 15 -29.89 -6.86 11.11
CA ARG A 15 -30.09 -5.45 10.75
C ARG A 15 -28.77 -4.68 10.63
N LEU A 16 -27.85 -4.86 11.58
CA LEU A 16 -26.54 -4.19 11.58
C LEU A 16 -25.64 -4.63 10.41
N LEU A 17 -25.69 -5.91 10.04
CA LEU A 17 -24.97 -6.47 8.89
C LEU A 17 -25.57 -5.97 7.57
N ALA A 18 -26.90 -6.01 7.43
CA ALA A 18 -27.57 -5.48 6.24
C ALA A 18 -27.30 -3.98 6.03
N GLN A 19 -27.21 -3.18 7.10
CA GLN A 19 -26.83 -1.77 7.03
C GLN A 19 -25.38 -1.54 6.56
N ARG A 20 -24.50 -2.53 6.71
CA ARG A 20 -23.12 -2.53 6.20
C ARG A 20 -23.00 -3.12 4.80
N GLY A 21 -24.12 -3.48 4.16
CA GLY A 21 -24.14 -4.14 2.85
C GLY A 21 -23.76 -5.61 2.87
N VAL A 22 -23.62 -6.22 4.05
CA VAL A 22 -23.25 -7.64 4.19
C VAL A 22 -24.46 -8.52 3.93
N THR A 23 -24.32 -9.48 3.01
CA THR A 23 -25.37 -10.46 2.73
C THR A 23 -25.18 -11.73 3.54
N ALA A 24 -26.18 -12.62 3.55
CA ALA A 24 -26.08 -13.88 4.30
C ALA A 24 -24.94 -14.79 3.83
N PRO A 25 -24.67 -14.94 2.51
CA PRO A 25 -23.47 -15.61 2.02
C PRO A 25 -22.15 -15.00 2.53
N ASP A 26 -22.07 -13.67 2.63
CA ASP A 26 -20.82 -12.97 3.00
C ASP A 26 -20.58 -12.95 4.52
N ALA A 27 -21.61 -13.23 5.32
CA ALA A 27 -21.59 -12.96 6.75
C ALA A 27 -20.54 -13.76 7.53
N ALA A 28 -20.25 -14.99 7.10
CA ALA A 28 -19.20 -15.80 7.72
C ALA A 28 -17.80 -15.19 7.49
N ASP A 29 -17.50 -14.81 6.25
CA ASP A 29 -16.22 -14.20 5.87
C ASP A 29 -16.02 -12.81 6.48
N TRP A 30 -17.11 -12.08 6.73
CA TRP A 30 -17.07 -10.78 7.40
C TRP A 30 -16.49 -10.85 8.82
N PHE A 31 -16.78 -11.91 9.57
CA PHE A 31 -16.26 -12.11 10.93
C PHE A 31 -14.96 -12.90 10.99
N ALA A 32 -14.63 -13.65 9.93
CA ALA A 32 -13.40 -14.41 9.80
C ALA A 32 -12.65 -14.03 8.51
N PRO A 33 -12.21 -12.76 8.37
CA PRO A 33 -11.54 -12.32 7.15
C PRO A 33 -10.24 -13.10 6.96
N SER A 34 -10.00 -13.52 5.72
CA SER A 34 -8.78 -14.20 5.32
C SER A 34 -8.00 -13.35 4.31
N VAL A 35 -6.67 -13.48 4.30
CA VAL A 35 -5.83 -12.95 3.22
C VAL A 35 -6.23 -13.47 1.84
N ARG A 36 -6.86 -14.65 1.76
CA ARG A 36 -7.41 -15.20 0.52
C ARG A 36 -8.57 -14.37 -0.05
N ASN A 37 -9.21 -13.57 0.79
CA ASN A 37 -10.34 -12.73 0.42
C ASN A 37 -9.86 -11.34 -0.06
N LEU A 38 -8.55 -11.07 -0.02
CA LEU A 38 -7.98 -9.88 -0.61
C LEU A 38 -8.03 -9.98 -2.13
N ARG A 39 -8.27 -8.84 -2.78
CA ARG A 39 -8.18 -8.72 -4.23
C ARG A 39 -6.74 -9.05 -4.66
N THR A 40 -6.62 -9.93 -5.64
CA THR A 40 -5.31 -10.37 -6.12
C THR A 40 -4.64 -9.27 -6.95
N PRO A 41 -3.29 -9.16 -6.94
CA PRO A 41 -2.58 -8.14 -7.70
C PRO A 41 -2.88 -8.14 -9.21
N ASP A 42 -3.16 -9.30 -9.80
CA ASP A 42 -3.54 -9.48 -11.21
C ASP A 42 -4.87 -8.80 -11.58
N ALA A 43 -5.72 -8.49 -10.60
CA ALA A 43 -6.93 -7.72 -10.83
C ALA A 43 -6.66 -6.24 -11.14
N TRP A 44 -5.40 -5.78 -11.01
CA TRP A 44 -4.94 -4.44 -11.35
C TRP A 44 -3.97 -4.52 -12.55
N PRO A 45 -4.44 -4.22 -13.78
CA PRO A 45 -3.70 -4.53 -15.01
C PRO A 45 -2.28 -3.96 -15.09
N VAL A 46 -2.01 -2.85 -14.40
CA VAL A 46 -0.71 -2.17 -14.43
C VAL A 46 0.27 -2.67 -13.38
N LEU A 47 -0.20 -3.37 -12.34
CA LEU A 47 0.59 -3.65 -11.14
C LEU A 47 1.75 -4.61 -11.41
N GLY A 48 1.51 -5.64 -12.23
CA GLY A 48 2.57 -6.55 -12.68
C GLY A 48 3.69 -5.83 -13.42
N ARG A 49 3.35 -4.97 -14.39
CA ARG A 49 4.33 -4.16 -15.14
C ARG A 49 5.14 -3.24 -14.23
N ILE A 50 4.50 -2.57 -13.27
CA ILE A 50 5.19 -1.69 -12.31
C ILE A 50 6.15 -2.48 -11.43
N ALA A 51 5.74 -3.67 -10.96
CA ALA A 51 6.61 -4.55 -10.19
C ALA A 51 7.85 -5.00 -10.99
N ASP A 52 7.65 -5.36 -12.27
CA ASP A 52 8.74 -5.74 -13.17
C ASP A 52 9.71 -4.57 -13.43
N GLU A 53 9.21 -3.35 -13.57
CA GLU A 53 10.04 -2.15 -13.71
C GLU A 53 10.88 -1.89 -12.46
N ILE A 54 10.28 -1.93 -11.27
CA ILE A 54 11.00 -1.76 -10.00
C ILE A 54 12.06 -2.85 -9.84
N LEU A 55 11.72 -4.10 -10.15
CA LEU A 55 12.65 -5.23 -10.09
C LEU A 55 13.82 -5.05 -11.05
N ALA A 56 13.59 -4.56 -12.27
CA ALA A 56 14.65 -4.30 -13.24
C ALA A 56 15.64 -3.22 -12.76
N PHE A 57 15.17 -2.16 -12.09
CA PHE A 57 16.06 -1.17 -11.46
C PHE A 57 16.83 -1.78 -10.28
N ALA A 58 16.17 -2.59 -9.45
CA ALA A 58 16.77 -3.24 -8.29
C ALA A 58 17.90 -4.20 -8.71
N GLN A 59 17.66 -5.05 -9.71
CA GLN A 59 18.65 -6.01 -10.25
C GLN A 59 19.84 -5.33 -10.90
N LYS A 60 19.67 -4.13 -11.48
CA LYS A 60 20.76 -3.33 -12.03
C LYS A 60 21.59 -2.62 -10.96
N GLY A 61 21.19 -2.69 -9.69
CA GLY A 61 21.80 -1.89 -8.62
C GLY A 61 21.58 -0.38 -8.83
N ALA A 62 20.55 0.01 -9.59
CA ALA A 62 20.23 1.41 -9.80
C ALA A 62 19.64 2.01 -8.50
N PRO A 63 19.97 3.27 -8.13
CA PRO A 63 19.48 3.85 -6.89
C PRO A 63 17.97 4.16 -6.94
N ILE A 64 17.21 3.56 -6.04
CA ILE A 64 15.76 3.70 -5.90
C ILE A 64 15.46 4.48 -4.61
N VAL A 65 14.54 5.44 -4.69
CA VAL A 65 13.93 6.07 -3.51
C VAL A 65 12.48 5.60 -3.39
N VAL A 66 12.11 5.10 -2.21
CA VAL A 66 10.69 4.88 -1.86
C VAL A 66 10.22 6.10 -1.10
N PHE A 67 9.36 6.91 -1.72
CA PHE A 67 8.83 8.16 -1.18
C PHE A 67 7.47 7.89 -0.52
N GLY A 68 7.44 7.81 0.81
CA GLY A 68 6.23 7.59 1.58
C GLY A 68 5.55 8.87 2.06
N ASP A 69 4.45 8.68 2.78
CA ASP A 69 3.88 9.71 3.65
C ASP A 69 4.21 9.45 5.13
N TYR A 70 4.04 10.48 5.96
CA TYR A 70 4.42 10.46 7.38
C TYR A 70 3.40 9.80 8.31
N ASP A 71 2.23 9.40 7.81
CA ASP A 71 1.22 8.72 8.63
C ASP A 71 1.49 7.20 8.74
N CYS A 72 0.60 6.48 9.43
CA CYS A 72 0.80 5.06 9.70
C CYS A 72 0.81 4.21 8.42
N ASP A 73 -0.04 4.54 7.43
CA ASP A 73 -0.11 3.79 6.18
C ASP A 73 1.13 4.10 5.33
N GLY A 74 1.48 5.37 5.18
CA GLY A 74 2.67 5.80 4.44
C GLY A 74 3.98 5.25 4.99
N VAL A 75 4.16 5.25 6.32
CA VAL A 75 5.36 4.67 6.96
C VAL A 75 5.40 3.16 6.77
N SER A 76 4.27 2.48 6.92
CA SER A 76 4.17 1.02 6.78
C SER A 76 4.43 0.60 5.33
N ALA A 77 3.79 1.24 4.36
CA ALA A 77 3.96 0.98 2.94
C ALA A 77 5.40 1.23 2.49
N THR A 78 6.04 2.30 3.01
CA THR A 78 7.45 2.61 2.75
C THR A 78 8.36 1.51 3.26
N ALA A 79 8.14 1.06 4.50
CA ALA A 79 8.93 -0.01 5.08
C ALA A 79 8.77 -1.33 4.31
N ILE A 80 7.53 -1.71 3.97
CA ILE A 80 7.22 -2.94 3.23
C ILE A 80 7.93 -2.93 1.87
N LEU A 81 7.77 -1.87 1.08
CA LEU A 81 8.36 -1.81 -0.26
C LEU A 81 9.89 -1.72 -0.21
N ALA A 82 10.44 -0.92 0.70
CA ALA A 82 11.89 -0.81 0.86
C ALA A 82 12.53 -2.15 1.29
N LEU A 83 11.89 -2.91 2.19
CA LEU A 83 12.36 -4.24 2.59
C LEU A 83 12.26 -5.24 1.44
N ALA A 84 11.17 -5.24 0.68
CA ALA A 84 11.00 -6.10 -0.49
C ALA A 84 12.08 -5.84 -1.55
N ILE A 85 12.36 -4.57 -1.87
CA ILE A 85 13.41 -4.21 -2.83
C ILE A 85 14.79 -4.59 -2.28
N ARG A 86 15.05 -4.35 -0.99
CA ARG A 86 16.34 -4.67 -0.34
C ARG A 86 16.65 -6.17 -0.32
N ALA A 87 15.64 -7.03 -0.42
CA ALA A 87 15.83 -8.47 -0.53
C ALA A 87 16.47 -8.89 -1.87
N VAL A 88 16.43 -8.03 -2.90
CA VAL A 88 17.12 -8.27 -4.17
C VAL A 88 18.63 -8.01 -4.00
N PRO A 89 19.50 -8.99 -4.30
CA PRO A 89 20.95 -8.82 -4.16
C PRO A 89 21.48 -7.62 -4.97
N GLY A 90 22.25 -6.75 -4.32
CA GLY A 90 22.85 -5.56 -4.96
C GLY A 90 21.90 -4.38 -5.12
N ALA A 91 20.63 -4.49 -4.71
CA ALA A 91 19.69 -3.39 -4.78
C ALA A 91 20.08 -2.22 -3.87
N ARG A 92 19.95 -0.99 -4.40
CA ARG A 92 20.27 0.26 -3.69
C ARG A 92 18.97 1.03 -3.44
N VAL A 93 18.32 0.78 -2.31
CA VAL A 93 17.05 1.42 -1.94
C VAL A 93 17.16 2.30 -0.70
N ARG A 94 16.59 3.51 -0.78
CA ARG A 94 16.54 4.50 0.31
C ARG A 94 15.08 4.91 0.57
N PRO A 95 14.54 4.66 1.77
CA PRO A 95 13.24 5.22 2.14
C PRO A 95 13.36 6.74 2.34
N PHE A 96 12.32 7.48 1.99
CA PHE A 96 12.22 8.92 2.19
C PHE A 96 10.80 9.26 2.65
N LEU A 97 10.68 10.08 3.70
CA LEU A 97 9.41 10.61 4.19
C LEU A 97 9.50 12.14 4.23
N PRO A 98 8.45 12.87 3.80
CA PRO A 98 8.39 14.31 3.95
C PRO A 98 8.20 14.70 5.41
N GLU A 99 8.67 15.89 5.79
CA GLU A 99 8.38 16.48 7.09
C GLU A 99 7.01 17.19 7.05
N ARG A 100 6.05 16.67 7.83
CA ARG A 100 4.67 17.18 7.84
C ARG A 100 4.55 18.69 8.06
N LEU A 101 5.30 19.25 9.02
CA LEU A 101 5.13 20.63 9.46
C LEU A 101 5.81 21.65 8.53
N THR A 102 6.91 21.24 7.89
CA THR A 102 7.80 22.14 7.13
C THR A 102 7.65 21.93 5.62
N GLU A 103 7.33 20.71 5.19
CA GLU A 103 7.25 20.33 3.78
C GLU A 103 5.82 19.99 3.32
N GLY A 104 4.89 19.71 4.25
CA GLY A 104 3.50 19.38 3.94
C GLY A 104 3.29 17.90 3.59
N TYR A 105 2.14 17.59 2.97
CA TYR A 105 1.71 16.22 2.62
C TYR A 105 2.16 15.83 1.21
N GLY A 106 2.71 14.61 1.06
CA GLY A 106 3.10 14.03 -0.21
C GLY A 106 4.26 14.75 -0.92
N MET A 107 4.33 14.61 -2.25
CA MET A 107 5.40 15.17 -3.07
C MET A 107 5.25 16.68 -3.31
N GLN A 108 5.64 17.47 -2.32
CA GLN A 108 5.73 18.93 -2.45
C GLN A 108 7.13 19.36 -2.92
N GLU A 109 7.23 20.51 -3.59
CA GLU A 109 8.50 21.05 -4.08
C GLU A 109 9.63 21.05 -3.02
N PRO A 110 9.41 21.45 -1.75
CA PRO A 110 10.45 21.40 -0.72
C PRO A 110 10.96 19.97 -0.43
N SER A 111 10.02 19.01 -0.32
CA SER A 111 10.34 17.61 -0.04
C SER A 111 11.08 16.95 -1.22
N VAL A 112 10.66 17.26 -2.46
CA VAL A 112 11.34 16.77 -3.68
C VAL A 112 12.73 17.36 -3.79
N ALA A 113 12.90 18.66 -3.49
CA ALA A 113 14.20 19.31 -3.47
C ALA A 113 15.14 18.71 -2.41
N ARG A 114 14.63 18.40 -1.20
CA ARG A 114 15.39 17.69 -0.16
C ARG A 114 15.75 16.28 -0.59
N MET A 115 14.79 15.50 -1.09
CA MET A 115 15.02 14.15 -1.60
C MET A 115 16.12 14.15 -2.66
N ARG A 116 16.06 15.05 -3.64
CA ARG A 116 17.08 15.13 -4.71
C ARG A 116 18.45 15.54 -4.18
N ARG A 117 18.51 16.43 -3.19
CA ARG A 117 19.76 16.86 -2.53
C ARG A 117 20.41 15.73 -1.74
N GLU A 118 19.62 14.95 -0.99
CA GLU A 118 20.09 13.80 -0.21
C GLU A 118 20.41 12.58 -1.09
N ASN A 119 19.79 12.49 -2.28
CA ASN A 119 19.89 11.36 -3.20
C ASN A 119 20.23 11.84 -4.63
N PRO A 120 21.41 12.46 -4.85
CA PRO A 120 21.75 13.07 -6.15
C PRO A 120 21.84 12.05 -7.29
N ASP A 121 22.07 10.79 -6.97
CA ASP A 121 22.16 9.65 -7.88
C ASP A 121 20.84 8.88 -8.06
N VAL A 122 19.71 9.38 -7.51
CA VAL A 122 18.41 8.71 -7.67
C VAL A 122 18.09 8.51 -9.15
N ALA A 123 17.75 7.26 -9.50
CA ALA A 123 17.40 6.83 -10.84
C ALA A 123 15.90 6.48 -10.96
N LEU A 124 15.27 6.06 -9.86
CA LEU A 124 13.84 5.78 -9.78
C LEU A 124 13.28 6.28 -8.44
N VAL A 125 12.11 6.92 -8.49
CA VAL A 125 11.31 7.26 -7.30
C VAL A 125 10.01 6.47 -7.40
N VAL A 126 9.64 5.78 -6.33
CA VAL A 126 8.36 5.09 -6.19
C VAL A 126 7.62 5.72 -5.03
N THR A 127 6.47 6.35 -5.29
CA THR A 127 5.62 6.89 -4.22
C THR A 127 4.76 5.78 -3.62
N VAL A 128 4.50 5.87 -2.32
CA VAL A 128 3.54 5.04 -1.62
C VAL A 128 2.71 5.92 -0.68
N ASP A 129 1.39 5.69 -0.66
CA ASP A 129 0.43 6.49 0.12
C ASP A 129 0.41 8.00 -0.22
N ASN A 130 0.92 8.37 -1.40
CA ASN A 130 0.82 9.72 -1.96
C ASN A 130 1.03 9.70 -3.49
N GLY A 131 0.76 10.85 -4.12
CA GLY A 131 0.86 11.06 -5.57
C GLY A 131 -0.32 11.82 -6.13
#